data_AF-A0AB74IE65-F1
#
_entry.id   AF-A0AB74IE65-F1
#
_cell.length_a   1.000
_cell.length_b   1.000
_cell.length_c   1.000
_cell.angle_alpha   90.00
_cell.angle_beta   90.00
_cell.angle_gamma   90.00
#
_symmetry.space_group_name_H-M   'P 1'
#
loop_
_entity.id
_entity.type
_entity.pdbx_description
1 polymer ?
#
loop_
_entity_poly.entity_id
_entity_poly.type
_entity_poly.pdbx_seq_one_letter_code
_entity_poly.pdbx_strand_id
1 'polypeptide(L)'
;MGERSPLSEQIDDALIPALKKDLRIVNVGHDLITIDGRRYRIVENYRDACDLERLNERYNDILDKYDFIVGDWGYDQLRLRGFYKDDRRGASKDQLISTLEDYLYEYCNFGCAYFVLACLDKPAPKSSPRRQGRDQHSQTTKNAQRKHANKHPLHGKRKANKPYTEKSVRSPQFRGEQAKTVHQNQPRKRHFTIRQRETNKK
;
A
#
# COMPACT_ATOMS: atom_id res chain seq x y z
N MET A 1 -50.20 42.06 -14.28
CA MET A 1 -49.99 40.66 -14.70
C MET A 1 -48.84 40.13 -13.86
N GLY A 2 -49.14 39.36 -12.81
CA GLY A 2 -48.11 38.79 -11.95
C GLY A 2 -47.63 37.49 -12.58
N GLU A 3 -46.45 37.51 -13.17
CA GLU A 3 -45.80 36.31 -13.70
C GLU A 3 -45.52 35.37 -12.51
N ARG A 4 -46.31 34.30 -12.42
CA ARG A 4 -46.02 33.21 -11.48
C ARG A 4 -44.82 32.47 -12.05
N SER A 5 -43.65 32.66 -11.44
CA SER A 5 -42.48 31.81 -11.69
C SER A 5 -42.88 30.33 -11.55
N PRO A 6 -42.48 29.47 -12.51
CA PRO A 6 -42.89 28.08 -12.54
C PRO A 6 -42.38 27.32 -11.30
N LEU A 7 -43.22 26.44 -10.76
CA LEU A 7 -42.94 25.61 -9.57
C LEU A 7 -41.64 24.78 -9.66
N SER A 8 -41.08 24.60 -10.86
CA SER A 8 -39.78 23.97 -11.08
C SER A 8 -38.61 24.79 -10.54
N GLU A 9 -38.62 26.11 -10.71
CA GLU A 9 -37.53 27.00 -10.27
C GLU A 9 -37.47 27.08 -8.73
N GLN A 10 -38.61 26.96 -8.05
CA GLN A 10 -38.70 26.97 -6.59
C GLN A 10 -38.14 25.69 -5.93
N ILE A 11 -38.07 24.58 -6.67
CA ILE A 11 -37.51 23.32 -6.18
C ILE A 11 -35.98 23.36 -6.26
N ASP A 12 -35.43 23.94 -7.31
CA ASP A 12 -33.98 24.09 -7.49
C ASP A 12 -33.39 25.06 -6.46
N ASP A 13 -34.05 26.20 -6.21
CA ASP A 13 -33.62 27.19 -5.22
C ASP A 13 -33.70 26.70 -3.75
N ALA A 14 -34.55 25.70 -3.47
CA ALA A 14 -34.67 25.08 -2.15
C ALA A 14 -33.65 23.94 -1.93
N LEU A 15 -33.15 23.33 -3.01
CA LEU A 15 -32.17 22.23 -2.95
C LEU A 15 -30.72 22.75 -2.83
N ILE A 16 -30.41 23.87 -3.47
CA ILE A 16 -29.07 24.48 -3.51
C ILE A 16 -28.52 24.89 -2.11
N PRO A 17 -29.32 25.42 -1.15
CA PRO A 17 -28.82 25.77 0.18
C PRO A 17 -28.59 24.55 1.10
N ALA A 18 -29.23 23.41 0.81
CA ALA A 18 -29.09 22.19 1.61
C ALA A 18 -27.78 21.45 1.31
N LEU A 19 -27.26 21.52 0.06
CA LEU A 19 -25.96 20.94 -0.29
C LEU A 19 -24.76 21.76 0.21
N LYS A 20 -24.90 23.08 0.40
CA LYS A 20 -23.80 23.97 0.82
C LYS A 20 -23.48 23.94 2.32
N LYS A 21 -24.22 23.16 3.11
CA LYS A 21 -24.15 23.23 4.58
C LYS A 21 -23.00 22.47 5.24
N ASP A 22 -22.35 21.55 4.52
CA ASP A 22 -21.29 20.71 5.09
C ASP A 22 -19.98 20.83 4.30
N LEU A 23 -19.55 22.06 3.95
CA LEU A 23 -18.20 22.29 3.41
C LEU A 23 -17.16 22.15 4.53
N ARG A 24 -16.78 20.89 4.81
CA ARG A 24 -15.70 20.49 5.73
C ARG A 24 -14.32 20.87 5.20
N ILE A 25 -14.23 21.14 3.89
CA ILE A 25 -13.00 21.44 3.18
C ILE A 25 -12.92 22.93 2.84
N VAL A 26 -11.83 23.57 3.27
CA VAL A 26 -11.53 24.97 3.05
C VAL A 26 -10.21 25.10 2.31
N ASN A 27 -10.19 25.88 1.23
CA ASN A 27 -8.95 26.24 0.57
C ASN A 27 -8.21 27.34 1.36
N VAL A 28 -6.95 27.10 1.72
CA VAL A 28 -6.13 28.04 2.52
C VAL A 28 -5.03 28.70 1.67
N GLY A 29 -4.65 28.12 0.54
CA GLY A 29 -3.60 28.66 -0.33
C GLY A 29 -3.54 27.96 -1.69
N HIS A 30 -2.44 28.16 -2.42
CA HIS A 30 -2.29 27.54 -3.74
C HIS A 30 -2.24 26.00 -3.68
N ASP A 31 -1.45 25.45 -2.73
CA ASP A 31 -1.27 24.00 -2.56
C ASP A 31 -1.69 23.52 -1.16
N LEU A 32 -2.41 24.35 -0.40
CA LEU A 32 -2.73 24.10 1.01
C LEU A 32 -4.23 24.13 1.21
N ILE A 33 -4.76 23.01 1.69
CA ILE A 33 -6.18 22.85 1.98
C ILE A 33 -6.35 22.40 3.42
N THR A 34 -7.48 22.75 4.02
CA THR A 34 -7.85 22.29 5.36
C THR A 34 -9.10 21.43 5.26
N ILE A 35 -9.05 20.21 5.76
CA ILE A 35 -10.18 19.27 5.78
C ILE A 35 -10.45 18.93 7.25
N ASP A 36 -11.67 19.19 7.73
CA ASP A 36 -12.09 18.92 9.12
C ASP A 36 -11.10 19.47 10.17
N GLY A 37 -10.58 20.69 9.91
CA GLY A 37 -9.61 21.37 10.76
C GLY A 37 -8.17 20.87 10.66
N ARG A 38 -7.89 19.87 9.83
CA ARG A 38 -6.53 19.36 9.55
C ARG A 38 -5.98 19.94 8.26
N ARG A 39 -4.71 20.30 8.27
CA ARG A 39 -4.02 20.86 7.11
C ARG A 39 -3.42 19.75 6.25
N TYR A 40 -3.70 19.85 4.97
CA TYR A 40 -3.16 19.01 3.92
C TYR A 40 -2.44 19.86 2.89
N ARG A 41 -1.37 19.31 2.34
CA ARG A 41 -0.65 19.87 1.19
C ARG A 41 -0.92 19.03 -0.04
N ILE A 42 -1.25 19.66 -1.15
CA ILE A 42 -1.29 19.04 -2.47
C ILE A 42 0.16 18.81 -2.89
N VAL A 43 0.58 17.54 -2.96
CA VAL A 43 1.93 17.13 -3.35
C VAL A 43 2.01 16.94 -4.86
N GLU A 44 0.99 16.30 -5.41
CA GLU A 44 0.87 16.08 -6.85
C GLU A 44 -0.56 16.39 -7.29
N ASN A 45 -0.67 17.05 -8.43
CA ASN A 45 -1.94 17.33 -9.09
C ASN A 45 -1.77 17.09 -10.58
N TYR A 46 -2.27 15.95 -11.05
CA TYR A 46 -2.20 15.54 -12.44
C TYR A 46 -3.51 15.87 -13.15
N ARG A 47 -3.45 16.72 -14.19
CA ARG A 47 -4.59 17.19 -14.98
C ARG A 47 -5.67 17.93 -14.16
N ASP A 48 -5.25 18.74 -13.19
CA ASP A 48 -6.15 19.53 -12.36
C ASP A 48 -7.27 18.70 -11.70
N ALA A 49 -6.91 17.50 -11.25
CA ALA A 49 -7.81 16.53 -10.66
C ALA A 49 -8.40 16.96 -9.31
N CYS A 50 -7.79 17.95 -8.66
CA CYS A 50 -8.18 18.38 -7.31
C CYS A 50 -9.43 19.27 -7.35
N ASP A 51 -10.61 18.65 -7.34
CA ASP A 51 -11.90 19.32 -7.14
C ASP A 51 -12.31 19.28 -5.66
N LEU A 52 -12.35 20.45 -5.01
CA LEU A 52 -12.67 20.60 -3.59
C LEU A 52 -14.11 20.22 -3.26
N GLU A 53 -15.06 20.47 -4.17
CA GLU A 53 -16.47 20.17 -3.94
C GLU A 53 -16.68 18.65 -3.93
N ARG A 54 -16.11 17.98 -4.94
CA ARG A 54 -16.18 16.51 -5.06
C ARG A 54 -15.39 15.82 -3.97
N LEU A 55 -14.25 16.38 -3.57
CA LEU A 55 -13.49 15.89 -2.42
C LEU A 55 -14.34 15.98 -1.15
N ASN A 56 -15.03 17.10 -0.92
CA ASN A 56 -15.87 17.30 0.26
C ASN A 56 -17.02 16.29 0.34
N GLU A 57 -17.67 16.00 -0.78
CA GLU A 57 -18.76 15.01 -0.86
C GLU A 57 -18.29 13.58 -0.60
N ARG A 58 -17.07 13.24 -1.02
CA ARG A 58 -16.54 11.86 -0.94
C ARG A 58 -15.62 11.63 0.26
N TYR A 59 -15.21 12.69 0.95
CA TYR A 59 -14.34 12.58 2.11
C TYR A 59 -15.02 11.75 3.20
N ASN A 60 -14.22 10.94 3.89
CA ASN A 60 -14.69 10.11 4.99
C ASN A 60 -13.65 10.16 6.10
N ASP A 61 -14.11 10.36 7.34
CA ASP A 61 -13.30 10.43 8.56
C ASP A 61 -12.35 9.22 8.73
N ILE A 62 -12.66 8.05 8.12
CA ILE A 62 -11.73 6.90 8.12
C ILE A 62 -10.40 7.21 7.45
N LEU A 63 -10.36 8.21 6.55
CA LEU A 63 -9.15 8.63 5.84
C LEU A 63 -8.17 9.38 6.75
N ASP A 64 -8.66 9.97 7.85
CA ASP A 64 -7.86 10.69 8.85
C ASP A 64 -6.74 9.85 9.48
N LYS A 65 -6.84 8.51 9.40
CA LYS A 65 -5.83 7.61 9.95
C LYS A 65 -4.57 7.54 9.09
N TYR A 66 -4.68 7.84 7.80
CA TYR A 66 -3.59 7.76 6.83
C TYR A 66 -2.78 9.05 6.76
N ASP A 67 -1.56 8.97 6.24
CA ASP A 67 -0.64 10.11 6.15
C ASP A 67 -0.81 10.82 4.79
N PHE A 68 -1.15 10.05 3.76
CA PHE A 68 -1.42 10.51 2.42
C PHE A 68 -2.82 10.09 2.00
N ILE A 69 -3.50 10.93 1.24
CA ILE A 69 -4.78 10.64 0.62
C ILE A 69 -4.60 10.87 -0.88
N VAL A 70 -4.91 9.85 -1.66
CA VAL A 70 -4.85 9.90 -3.11
C VAL A 70 -6.27 9.94 -3.62
N GLY A 71 -6.56 10.94 -4.43
CA GLY A 71 -7.80 11.07 -5.15
C GLY A 71 -7.59 10.75 -6.61
N ASP A 72 -8.30 9.77 -7.15
CA ASP A 72 -8.20 9.38 -8.54
C ASP A 72 -9.58 9.29 -9.20
N TRP A 73 -9.66 9.64 -10.49
CA TRP A 73 -10.92 9.75 -11.21
C TRP A 73 -11.22 8.50 -12.03
N GLY A 74 -12.17 7.71 -11.56
CA GLY A 74 -12.68 6.54 -12.28
C GLY A 74 -14.09 6.77 -12.78
N TYR A 75 -14.31 6.74 -14.10
CA TYR A 75 -15.64 6.94 -14.70
C TYR A 75 -16.33 8.21 -14.19
N ASP A 76 -15.60 9.32 -14.14
CA ASP A 76 -16.03 10.63 -13.62
C ASP A 76 -16.48 10.63 -12.14
N GLN A 77 -16.12 9.58 -11.40
CA GLN A 77 -16.30 9.49 -9.96
C GLN A 77 -14.96 9.63 -9.26
N LEU A 78 -14.90 10.55 -8.30
CA LEU A 78 -13.75 10.70 -7.43
C LEU A 78 -13.69 9.53 -6.45
N ARG A 79 -12.56 8.83 -6.47
CA ARG A 79 -12.23 7.74 -5.56
C ARG A 79 -11.14 8.22 -4.61
N LEU A 80 -11.33 8.00 -3.32
CA LEU A 80 -10.34 8.38 -2.31
C LEU A 80 -9.72 7.13 -1.70
N ARG A 81 -8.40 7.06 -1.72
CA ARG A 81 -7.61 5.99 -1.12
C ARG A 81 -6.58 6.56 -0.19
N GLY A 82 -6.51 6.02 1.02
CA GLY A 82 -5.52 6.41 2.01
C GLY A 82 -4.25 5.55 1.95
N PHE A 83 -3.10 6.21 2.08
CA PHE A 83 -1.78 5.60 2.10
C PHE A 83 -0.98 6.06 3.34
N TYR A 84 -0.14 5.18 3.85
CA TYR A 84 0.80 5.44 4.92
C TYR A 84 2.17 5.76 4.36
N LYS A 85 2.96 6.46 5.17
CA LYS A 85 4.39 6.59 4.90
C LYS A 85 5.11 5.23 5.05
N ASP A 86 6.15 5.02 4.25
CA ASP A 86 6.92 3.76 4.20
C ASP A 86 7.58 3.35 5.53
N ASP A 87 7.69 4.28 6.49
CA ASP A 87 8.29 4.05 7.80
C ASP A 87 7.33 3.36 8.81
N ARG A 88 6.04 3.21 8.46
CA ARG A 88 5.05 2.66 9.39
C ARG A 88 5.11 1.13 9.45
N ARG A 89 5.82 0.62 10.45
CA ARG A 89 5.94 -0.81 10.75
C ARG A 89 4.56 -1.40 11.13
N GLY A 90 3.88 -2.05 10.18
CA GLY A 90 2.56 -2.66 10.36
C GLY A 90 1.50 -2.26 9.32
N ALA A 91 1.81 -1.32 8.43
CA ALA A 91 0.96 -1.06 7.26
C ALA A 91 1.06 -2.22 6.25
N SER A 92 -0.06 -2.53 5.57
CA SER A 92 0.00 -3.41 4.39
C SER A 92 0.85 -2.75 3.31
N LYS A 93 1.60 -3.53 2.54
CA LYS A 93 2.43 -3.01 1.44
C LYS A 93 1.58 -2.19 0.45
N ASP A 94 0.38 -2.68 0.14
CA ASP A 94 -0.58 -2.02 -0.78
C ASP A 94 -1.18 -0.72 -0.24
N GLN A 95 -0.86 -0.36 1.00
CA GLN A 95 -1.25 0.90 1.63
C GLN A 95 -0.05 1.81 1.86
N LEU A 96 1.12 1.51 1.30
CA LEU A 96 2.30 2.37 1.38
C LEU A 96 2.35 3.34 0.21
N ILE A 97 2.81 4.56 0.47
CA ILE A 97 2.99 5.55 -0.61
C ILE A 97 3.99 5.07 -1.67
N SER A 98 4.95 4.20 -1.31
CA SER A 98 5.86 3.57 -2.28
C SER A 98 5.17 2.75 -3.36
N THR A 99 3.98 2.18 -3.09
CA THR A 99 3.22 1.36 -4.05
C THR A 99 2.11 2.17 -4.74
N LEU A 100 2.15 3.51 -4.66
CA LEU A 100 1.18 4.37 -5.31
C LEU A 100 1.16 4.16 -6.83
N GLU A 101 2.32 4.08 -7.45
CA GLU A 101 2.43 3.87 -8.90
C GLU A 101 1.74 2.57 -9.32
N ASP A 102 2.01 1.46 -8.60
CA ASP A 102 1.36 0.17 -8.85
C ASP A 102 -0.18 0.27 -8.73
N TYR A 103 -0.66 0.98 -7.71
CA TYR A 103 -2.10 1.24 -7.54
C TYR A 103 -2.69 2.02 -8.73
N LEU A 104 -1.99 3.08 -9.19
CA LEU A 104 -2.45 3.85 -10.34
C LEU A 104 -2.46 3.00 -11.61
N TYR A 105 -1.47 2.13 -11.82
CA TYR A 105 -1.44 1.25 -12.98
C TYR A 105 -2.50 0.15 -12.97
N GLU A 106 -2.88 -0.34 -11.79
CA GLU A 106 -3.86 -1.43 -11.65
C GLU A 106 -5.32 -0.91 -11.66
N TYR A 107 -5.57 0.26 -11.05
CA TYR A 107 -6.93 0.75 -10.79
C TYR A 107 -7.30 2.08 -11.50
N CYS A 108 -6.32 2.87 -11.94
CA CYS A 108 -6.56 4.09 -12.73
C CYS A 108 -6.57 3.71 -14.22
N ASN A 109 -7.60 4.14 -14.94
CA ASN A 109 -7.62 3.98 -16.39
C ASN A 109 -6.53 4.85 -17.04
N PHE A 110 -6.15 4.55 -18.29
CA PHE A 110 -5.22 5.41 -19.02
C PHE A 110 -5.76 6.85 -19.14
N GLY A 111 -4.92 7.84 -18.82
CA GLY A 111 -5.31 9.25 -18.84
C GLY A 111 -6.21 9.69 -17.68
N CYS A 112 -6.40 8.83 -16.68
CA CYS A 112 -7.06 9.14 -15.42
C CYS A 112 -6.36 10.31 -14.72
N ALA A 113 -7.13 11.32 -14.33
CA ALA A 113 -6.67 12.43 -13.53
C ALA A 113 -6.52 11.96 -12.07
N TYR A 114 -5.49 12.41 -11.37
CA TYR A 114 -5.30 12.07 -9.96
C TYR A 114 -4.58 13.18 -9.21
N PHE A 115 -4.74 13.20 -7.89
CA PHE A 115 -4.03 14.10 -7.00
C PHE A 115 -3.61 13.37 -5.73
N VAL A 116 -2.58 13.89 -5.07
CA VAL A 116 -2.03 13.35 -3.83
C VAL A 116 -2.00 14.45 -2.78
N LEU A 117 -2.66 14.22 -1.65
CA LEU A 117 -2.68 15.07 -0.47
C LEU A 117 -1.80 14.47 0.62
N ALA A 118 -0.90 15.26 1.19
CA ALA A 118 -0.10 14.90 2.35
C ALA A 118 -0.60 15.63 3.60
N CYS A 119 -0.88 14.89 4.67
CA CYS A 119 -1.25 15.46 5.96
C CYS A 119 -0.03 16.14 6.61
N LEU A 120 -0.18 17.41 7.01
CA LEU A 120 0.90 18.19 7.64
C LEU A 120 0.90 18.10 9.16
N ASP A 121 -0.24 17.78 9.77
CA ASP A 121 -0.41 17.86 11.22
C ASP A 121 0.02 16.59 11.96
N LYS A 122 0.41 15.53 11.24
CA LYS A 122 0.98 14.34 11.86
C LYS A 122 2.49 14.54 12.06
N PRO A 123 3.00 14.34 13.29
CA PRO A 123 4.43 14.42 13.53
C PRO A 123 5.11 13.36 12.66
N ALA A 124 6.00 13.80 11.77
CA ALA A 124 6.82 12.90 10.98
C ALA A 124 7.45 11.87 11.93
N PRO A 125 7.38 10.56 11.62
CA PRO A 125 8.06 9.57 12.44
C PRO A 125 9.53 9.97 12.44
N LYS A 126 10.05 10.24 13.65
CA LYS A 126 11.49 10.46 13.85
C LYS A 126 12.14 9.16 13.41
N SER A 127 12.66 9.13 12.19
CA SER A 127 13.46 8.02 11.68
C SER A 127 14.52 7.74 12.74
N SER A 128 14.36 6.66 13.50
CA SER A 128 15.41 6.23 14.42
C SER A 128 16.64 5.99 13.55
N PRO A 129 17.80 6.59 13.83
CA PRO A 129 18.97 6.43 12.97
C PRO A 129 19.21 4.92 12.84
N ARG A 130 19.11 4.41 11.60
CA ARG A 130 19.53 3.05 11.26
C ARG A 130 20.89 2.87 11.91
N ARG A 131 20.97 1.98 12.90
CA ARG A 131 22.24 1.52 13.45
C ARG A 131 23.01 0.89 12.29
N GLN A 132 23.84 1.68 11.60
CA GLN A 132 24.92 1.15 10.80
C GLN A 132 25.75 0.32 11.78
N GLY A 133 25.73 -0.99 11.57
CA GLY A 133 26.55 -1.93 12.32
C GLY A 133 28.00 -1.49 12.15
N ARG A 134 28.52 -0.83 13.19
CA ARG A 134 29.94 -0.53 13.32
C ARG A 134 30.59 -1.85 13.73
N ASP A 135 31.18 -2.54 12.76
CA ASP A 135 32.12 -3.63 12.99
C ASP A 135 33.28 -3.09 13.85
N GLN A 136 33.16 -3.24 15.17
CA GLN A 136 34.24 -2.92 16.10
C GLN A 136 35.08 -4.18 16.30
N HIS A 137 36.19 -4.18 15.58
CA HIS A 137 37.41 -4.94 15.83
C HIS A 137 37.77 -4.86 17.32
N SER A 138 37.42 -5.89 18.08
CA SER A 138 37.90 -6.07 19.47
C SER A 138 39.25 -6.78 19.43
N GLN A 139 40.32 -5.99 19.58
CA GLN A 139 41.61 -6.52 19.99
C GLN A 139 41.55 -6.82 21.48
N THR A 140 41.46 -8.09 21.85
CA THR A 140 41.76 -8.55 23.21
C THR A 140 42.94 -9.50 23.21
N THR A 141 43.78 -9.20 24.19
CA THR A 141 45.12 -9.69 24.47
C THR A 141 45.16 -11.15 24.95
N LYS A 142 46.12 -11.90 24.38
CA LYS A 142 47.00 -12.95 24.95
C LYS A 142 46.53 -13.82 26.13
N ASN A 143 46.77 -15.13 25.89
CA ASN A 143 47.20 -16.21 26.81
C ASN A 143 46.13 -17.03 27.57
N ALA A 144 45.91 -18.28 27.13
CA ALA A 144 46.25 -19.48 27.92
C ALA A 144 45.96 -20.80 27.17
N GLN A 145 47.01 -21.63 27.06
CA GLN A 145 47.00 -23.09 27.24
C GLN A 145 46.22 -24.00 26.26
N ARG A 146 47.00 -24.53 25.31
CA ARG A 146 47.03 -25.89 24.75
C ARG A 146 46.00 -26.90 25.29
N LYS A 147 45.28 -27.59 24.38
CA LYS A 147 45.15 -29.07 24.31
C LYS A 147 44.52 -29.56 22.98
N HIS A 148 45.31 -30.39 22.30
CA HIS A 148 45.04 -31.51 21.36
C HIS A 148 43.95 -31.50 20.26
N ALA A 149 44.46 -31.74 19.04
CA ALA A 149 44.09 -32.79 18.07
C ALA A 149 42.77 -32.68 17.26
N ASN A 150 42.94 -32.25 16.00
CA ASN A 150 42.56 -32.93 14.74
C ASN A 150 42.14 -31.91 13.68
N LYS A 151 43.07 -31.56 12.78
CA LYS A 151 42.79 -30.76 11.58
C LYS A 151 43.22 -31.54 10.35
N HIS A 152 42.24 -32.04 9.60
CA HIS A 152 42.44 -32.39 8.19
C HIS A 152 42.67 -31.09 7.41
N PRO A 153 43.68 -31.01 6.52
CA PRO A 153 43.87 -29.85 5.67
C PRO A 153 43.05 -30.01 4.39
N LEU A 154 41.96 -29.27 4.22
CA LEU A 154 41.37 -29.10 2.88
C LEU A 154 41.98 -27.88 2.18
N HIS A 155 42.67 -28.24 1.12
CA HIS A 155 43.46 -27.45 0.20
C HIS A 155 42.59 -26.43 -0.57
N GLY A 156 42.57 -25.18 -0.12
CA GLY A 156 41.96 -24.06 -0.84
C GLY A 156 42.83 -23.62 -2.02
N LYS A 157 42.67 -24.27 -3.18
CA LYS A 157 43.25 -23.76 -4.44
C LYS A 157 42.45 -22.54 -4.90
N ARG A 158 43.11 -21.38 -4.85
CA ARG A 158 42.78 -20.18 -5.63
C ARG A 158 42.69 -20.58 -7.12
N LYS A 159 41.58 -20.27 -7.80
CA LYS A 159 41.52 -20.29 -9.26
C LYS A 159 41.13 -18.91 -9.78
N ALA A 160 41.99 -18.44 -10.67
CA ALA A 160 41.98 -17.15 -11.32
C ALA A 160 40.80 -16.97 -12.30
N ASN A 161 40.51 -15.70 -12.57
CA ASN A 161 39.56 -15.20 -13.56
C ASN A 161 39.71 -15.90 -14.92
N LYS A 162 38.59 -16.38 -15.46
CA LYS A 162 38.46 -16.75 -16.87
C LYS A 162 37.53 -15.74 -17.57
N PRO A 163 37.81 -15.35 -18.83
CA PRO A 163 36.99 -14.41 -19.57
C PRO A 163 35.62 -15.00 -19.93
N TYR A 164 34.63 -14.12 -20.07
CA TYR A 164 33.24 -14.40 -20.42
C TYR A 164 33.13 -15.17 -21.75
N THR A 165 32.37 -16.27 -21.74
CA THR A 165 31.96 -17.01 -22.93
C THR A 165 30.44 -17.15 -22.93
N GLU A 166 29.80 -16.74 -24.02
CA GLU A 166 28.35 -16.76 -24.22
C GLU A 166 27.74 -18.14 -23.98
N LYS A 167 26.66 -18.20 -23.20
CA LYS A 167 25.92 -19.43 -22.93
C LYS A 167 24.89 -19.68 -24.02
N SER A 168 25.20 -20.60 -24.94
CA SER A 168 24.22 -21.22 -25.84
C SER A 168 23.16 -21.98 -25.01
N VAL A 169 21.89 -21.64 -25.22
CA VAL A 169 20.73 -22.26 -24.56
C VAL A 169 20.53 -23.65 -25.15
N ARG A 170 20.77 -24.71 -24.35
CA ARG A 170 20.33 -26.07 -24.67
C ARG A 170 19.08 -26.39 -23.88
N SER A 171 18.04 -26.80 -24.61
CA SER A 171 16.76 -27.28 -24.07
C SER A 171 16.98 -28.44 -23.09
N PRO A 172 16.32 -28.49 -21.92
CA PRO A 172 16.45 -29.62 -21.02
C PRO A 172 15.72 -30.84 -21.59
N GLN A 173 16.46 -31.93 -21.81
CA GLN A 173 15.87 -33.24 -22.07
C GLN A 173 15.21 -33.75 -20.78
N PHE A 174 13.88 -33.80 -20.77
CA PHE A 174 13.10 -34.49 -19.73
C PHE A 174 13.44 -35.98 -19.74
N ARG A 175 14.14 -36.46 -18.71
CA ARG A 175 14.17 -37.89 -18.36
C ARG A 175 13.00 -38.16 -17.41
N GLY A 176 12.07 -39.00 -17.84
CA GLY A 176 10.92 -39.39 -17.05
C GLY A 176 11.33 -40.19 -15.81
N GLU A 177 11.18 -39.60 -14.64
CA GLU A 177 11.03 -40.34 -13.39
C GLU A 177 9.54 -40.36 -13.02
N GLN A 178 9.01 -41.56 -12.81
CA GLN A 178 7.62 -41.78 -12.44
C GLN A 178 7.36 -41.18 -11.04
N ALA A 179 6.34 -40.33 -10.93
CA ALA A 179 5.91 -39.77 -9.65
C ALA A 179 5.48 -40.88 -8.68
N LYS A 180 6.21 -41.04 -7.58
CA LYS A 180 5.82 -41.95 -6.49
C LYS A 180 4.73 -41.30 -5.65
N THR A 181 3.53 -41.87 -5.65
CA THR A 181 2.44 -41.51 -4.74
C THR A 181 2.80 -41.97 -3.31
N VAL A 182 2.70 -41.06 -2.35
CA VAL A 182 2.89 -41.39 -0.92
C VAL A 182 1.68 -42.20 -0.46
N HIS A 183 1.92 -43.47 -0.14
CA HIS A 183 0.92 -44.40 0.36
C HIS A 183 0.29 -43.87 1.66
N GLN A 184 -1.04 -43.77 1.65
CA GLN A 184 -1.87 -43.52 2.82
C GLN A 184 -1.76 -44.70 3.79
N ASN A 185 -1.36 -44.42 5.03
CA ASN A 185 -1.70 -45.24 6.18
C ASN A 185 -1.79 -44.33 7.41
N GLN A 186 -2.93 -43.66 7.57
CA GLN A 186 -3.62 -43.38 8.84
C GLN A 186 -4.75 -42.35 8.61
N PRO A 187 -6.03 -42.71 8.85
CA PRO A 187 -7.12 -41.74 8.76
C PRO A 187 -7.08 -40.81 9.98
N ARG A 188 -6.70 -39.54 9.77
CA ARG A 188 -6.86 -38.50 10.79
C ARG A 188 -8.35 -38.21 10.96
N LYS A 189 -8.96 -38.69 12.05
CA LYS A 189 -10.33 -38.34 12.45
C LYS A 189 -10.39 -36.84 12.74
N ARG A 190 -10.83 -36.03 11.77
CA ARG A 190 -11.27 -34.66 12.03
C ARG A 190 -12.74 -34.72 12.48
N HIS A 191 -13.00 -34.35 13.73
CA HIS A 191 -14.35 -34.18 14.24
C HIS A 191 -14.98 -32.97 13.54
N PHE A 192 -16.08 -33.19 12.82
CA PHE A 192 -16.93 -32.14 12.31
C PHE A 192 -18.36 -32.41 12.80
N THR A 193 -19.03 -31.36 13.26
CA THR A 193 -20.44 -31.43 13.69
C THR A 193 -21.29 -30.80 12.59
N ILE A 194 -22.05 -31.62 11.87
CA ILE A 194 -23.05 -31.13 10.91
C ILE A 194 -24.33 -30.83 11.68
N ARG A 195 -24.70 -29.56 11.79
CA ARG A 195 -26.03 -29.16 12.24
C ARG A 195 -26.97 -29.19 11.04
N GLN A 196 -27.97 -30.08 11.06
CA GLN A 196 -29.00 -30.08 10.02
C GLN A 196 -29.92 -28.87 10.24
N ARG A 197 -30.18 -28.08 9.19
CA ARG A 197 -31.25 -27.08 9.24
C ARG A 197 -32.57 -27.83 9.08
N GLU A 198 -33.50 -27.63 10.00
CA GLU A 198 -34.86 -28.12 9.82
C GLU A 198 -35.50 -27.38 8.65
N THR A 199 -35.91 -28.12 7.63
CA THR A 199 -36.75 -27.60 6.56
C THR A 199 -38.16 -27.44 7.12
N ASN A 200 -38.54 -26.20 7.43
CA ASN A 200 -39.90 -25.87 7.80
C ASN A 200 -40.81 -26.17 6.59
N LYS A 201 -41.63 -27.22 6.66
CA LYS A 201 -42.58 -27.60 5.62
C LYS A 201 -43.99 -27.28 6.12
N LYS A 202 -44.53 -26.21 5.53
CA LYS A 202 -45.94 -25.79 5.42
C LYS A 202 -46.71 -25.50 6.70
#